data_AF-A0A7W5IM09-F1
#
_entry.id   AF-A0A7W5IM09-F1
#
_cell.length_a   1.000
_cell.length_b   1.000
_cell.length_c   1.000
_cell.angle_alpha   90.00
_cell.angle_beta   90.00
_cell.angle_gamma   90.00
#
_symmetry.space_group_name_H-M   'P 1'
#
loop_
_entity.id
_entity.type
_entity.pdbx_description
1 polymer ?
#
loop_
_entity_poly.entity_id
_entity_poly.type
_entity_poly.pdbx_seq_one_letter_code
_entity_poly.pdbx_strand_id
1 'polypeptide(L)'
;MYVKTPKKLSTNKGLRWAFVDAGGLRRLARANGPQREKQGCEMSRPPFSKAWAAAMRIYDPTDSAGKAAQVIGGNVAKNIGNPNAAQRWSNTCAVRMSYILNQSGLVIPTIAGKTVSGVDKRQYFFRVKDLIAFLQQRWGQPEIVNNPPSGGGSLAGKKGIVLFEVSGWSDAAGHATLYNGSGCYDHCYFNEPEARYRTDRANFWSLP
;
A
#
# COMPACT_ATOMS: atom_id res chain seq x y z
N MET A 1 39.92 21.70 -44.20
CA MET A 1 41.17 21.11 -43.66
C MET A 1 40.79 20.10 -42.58
N TYR A 2 41.28 18.87 -42.72
CA TYR A 2 41.13 17.76 -41.78
C TYR A 2 41.96 17.98 -40.51
N VAL A 3 41.43 17.61 -39.34
CA VAL A 3 42.25 16.95 -38.30
C VAL A 3 41.41 15.89 -37.56
N LYS A 4 41.94 14.66 -37.51
CA LYS A 4 41.41 13.47 -36.84
C LYS A 4 41.79 13.43 -35.34
N THR A 5 40.91 12.80 -34.58
CA THR A 5 40.94 12.16 -33.23
C THR A 5 42.29 11.83 -32.52
N PRO A 6 42.25 11.54 -31.19
CA PRO A 6 42.22 10.12 -30.78
C PRO A 6 41.23 9.76 -29.66
N LYS A 7 40.67 8.54 -29.78
CA LYS A 7 39.97 7.77 -28.74
C LYS A 7 40.99 7.13 -27.79
N LYS A 8 40.63 6.98 -26.50
CA LYS A 8 41.18 5.92 -25.63
C LYS A 8 40.08 4.90 -25.31
N LEU A 9 40.26 3.69 -25.84
CA LEU A 9 39.66 2.47 -25.31
C LEU A 9 40.48 2.05 -24.08
N SER A 10 39.81 1.70 -22.99
CA SER A 10 40.39 0.90 -21.90
C SER A 10 39.72 -0.47 -21.91
N THR A 11 40.48 -1.48 -22.30
CA THR A 11 40.14 -2.90 -22.24
C THR A 11 40.54 -3.43 -20.86
N ASN A 12 39.60 -4.04 -20.13
CA ASN A 12 39.95 -4.92 -19.02
C ASN A 12 39.52 -6.36 -19.36
N LYS A 13 40.42 -7.08 -20.04
CA LYS A 13 40.38 -8.55 -20.15
C LYS A 13 41.08 -9.11 -18.92
N GLY A 14 40.31 -9.67 -17.99
CA GLY A 14 40.84 -10.48 -16.90
C GLY A 14 41.30 -11.84 -17.41
N LEU A 15 42.56 -12.17 -17.12
CA LEU A 15 43.27 -13.40 -17.46
C LEU A 15 42.53 -14.66 -16.99
N ARG A 16 42.50 -15.68 -17.85
CA ARG A 16 42.22 -17.09 -17.49
C ARG A 16 43.55 -17.81 -17.30
N TRP A 17 43.72 -18.48 -16.17
CA TRP A 17 44.76 -19.49 -15.97
C TRP A 17 44.30 -20.79 -16.63
N ALA A 18 45.14 -21.36 -17.48
CA ALA A 18 44.97 -22.71 -18.03
C ALA A 18 45.95 -23.64 -17.31
N PHE A 19 45.42 -24.66 -16.64
CA PHE A 19 46.17 -25.87 -16.30
C PHE A 19 45.75 -26.95 -17.29
N VAL A 20 46.75 -27.55 -17.93
CA VAL A 20 46.59 -28.76 -18.74
C VAL A 20 47.02 -29.92 -17.85
N ASP A 21 46.14 -30.89 -17.65
CA ASP A 21 46.57 -32.26 -17.39
C ASP A 21 45.58 -33.27 -17.96
N ALA A 22 46.15 -34.39 -18.37
CA ALA A 22 45.62 -35.37 -19.30
C ALA A 22 44.66 -36.38 -18.67
N GLY A 23 43.73 -36.87 -19.50
CA GLY A 23 43.21 -38.24 -19.42
C GLY A 23 41.92 -38.47 -18.62
N GLY A 24 40.89 -38.97 -19.31
CA GLY A 24 39.85 -39.81 -18.70
C GLY A 24 38.44 -39.24 -18.73
N LEU A 25 37.58 -39.86 -19.54
CA LEU A 25 36.12 -39.68 -19.51
C LEU A 25 35.57 -39.89 -18.10
N ARG A 26 34.96 -38.86 -17.51
CA ARG A 26 33.84 -39.02 -16.55
C ARG A 26 32.83 -37.90 -16.74
N ARG A 27 31.57 -38.29 -16.97
CA ARG A 27 30.40 -37.41 -16.92
C ARG A 27 30.35 -36.76 -15.54
N LEU A 28 30.33 -35.43 -15.49
CA LEU A 28 30.04 -34.67 -14.27
C LEU A 28 28.83 -33.76 -14.54
N ALA A 29 27.86 -33.87 -13.64
CA ALA A 29 26.59 -33.18 -13.66
C ALA A 29 26.75 -31.66 -13.70
N ARG A 30 25.84 -30.98 -14.39
CA ARG A 30 25.67 -29.53 -14.30
C ARG A 30 25.29 -29.15 -12.87
N ALA A 31 26.25 -28.64 -12.10
CA ALA A 31 25.95 -27.89 -10.90
C ALA A 31 25.33 -26.55 -11.32
N ASN A 32 24.02 -26.41 -11.09
CA ASN A 32 23.34 -25.11 -11.14
C ASN A 32 23.95 -24.23 -10.04
N GLY A 33 24.72 -23.22 -10.44
CA GLY A 33 25.17 -22.17 -9.54
C GLY A 33 23.97 -21.41 -8.95
N PRO A 34 24.12 -20.82 -7.75
CA PRO A 34 23.00 -20.14 -7.10
C PRO A 34 22.58 -18.95 -7.96
N GLN A 35 21.36 -19.04 -8.49
CA GLN A 35 20.65 -17.90 -9.05
C GLN A 35 20.56 -16.86 -7.92
N ARG A 36 21.30 -15.76 -8.05
CA ARG A 36 21.02 -14.55 -7.27
C ARG A 36 19.63 -14.08 -7.70
N GLU A 37 18.62 -14.50 -6.95
CA GLU A 37 17.31 -13.86 -6.99
C GLU A 37 17.52 -12.37 -6.75
N LYS A 38 17.04 -11.58 -7.71
CA LYS A 38 16.98 -10.14 -7.59
C LYS A 38 16.06 -9.83 -6.41
N GLN A 39 16.63 -9.53 -5.25
CA GLN A 39 15.95 -8.79 -4.21
C GLN A 39 15.56 -7.44 -4.82
N GLY A 40 14.35 -7.36 -5.38
CA GLY A 40 13.67 -6.09 -5.55
C GLY A 40 13.60 -5.44 -4.17
N CYS A 41 13.86 -4.15 -4.08
CA CYS A 41 13.70 -3.39 -2.85
C CYS A 41 12.23 -3.49 -2.42
N GLU A 42 11.90 -4.51 -1.63
CA GLU A 42 10.60 -4.62 -0.98
C GLU A 42 10.54 -3.45 0.00
N MET A 43 9.83 -2.40 -0.40
CA MET A 43 9.75 -1.19 0.39
C MET A 43 9.05 -1.53 1.70
N SER A 44 9.79 -1.42 2.80
CA SER A 44 9.34 -1.85 4.12
C SER A 44 7.97 -1.25 4.46
N ARG A 45 7.05 -2.10 4.89
CA ARG A 45 5.74 -1.67 5.42
C ARG A 45 5.95 -0.84 6.69
N PRO A 46 5.16 0.21 6.92
CA PRO A 46 5.30 1.04 8.10
C PRO A 46 4.94 0.25 9.37
N PRO A 47 5.55 0.57 10.53
CA PRO A 47 5.19 -0.07 11.79
C PRO A 47 3.72 0.17 12.15
N PHE A 48 3.03 -0.90 12.58
CA PHE A 48 1.62 -0.85 12.97
C PHE A 48 1.37 0.18 14.07
N SER A 49 2.28 0.28 15.05
CA SER A 49 2.17 1.25 16.15
C SER A 49 2.12 2.71 15.66
N LYS A 50 2.94 3.06 14.66
CA LYS A 50 2.92 4.39 14.04
C LYS A 50 1.66 4.63 13.24
N ALA A 51 1.20 3.62 12.49
CA ALA A 51 -0.05 3.69 11.75
C ALA A 51 -1.25 3.89 12.69
N TRP A 52 -1.32 3.11 13.78
CA TRP A 52 -2.39 3.21 14.78
C TRP A 52 -2.40 4.57 15.49
N ALA A 53 -1.22 5.08 15.88
CA ALA A 53 -1.09 6.41 16.48
C ALA A 53 -1.49 7.54 15.50
N ALA A 54 -1.29 7.36 14.19
CA ALA A 54 -1.82 8.29 13.19
C ALA A 54 -3.34 8.17 13.04
N ALA A 55 -3.88 6.96 13.09
CA ALA A 55 -5.32 6.70 12.99
C ALA A 55 -6.11 7.38 14.12
N MET A 56 -5.60 7.33 15.35
CA MET A 56 -6.21 8.01 16.50
C MET A 56 -6.21 9.54 16.37
N ARG A 57 -5.31 10.13 15.57
CA ARG A 57 -5.26 11.59 15.37
C ARG A 57 -6.25 12.09 14.31
N ILE A 58 -6.60 11.24 13.35
CA ILE A 58 -7.39 11.61 12.16
C ILE A 58 -8.86 11.21 12.26
N TYR A 59 -9.22 10.35 13.22
CA TYR A 59 -10.56 9.85 13.39
C TYR A 59 -11.31 10.58 14.49
N ASP A 60 -12.55 10.91 14.19
CA ASP A 60 -13.54 11.36 15.16
C ASP A 60 -14.84 10.58 14.85
N PRO A 61 -15.39 9.81 15.79
CA PRO A 61 -16.61 9.03 15.55
C PRO A 61 -17.85 9.91 15.31
N THR A 62 -17.82 11.18 15.73
CA THR A 62 -18.95 12.11 15.56
C THR A 62 -18.89 12.88 14.24
N ASP A 63 -17.68 13.28 13.82
CA ASP A 63 -17.47 13.99 12.56
C ASP A 63 -16.13 13.60 11.91
N SER A 64 -16.08 12.39 11.36
CA SER A 64 -14.87 11.87 10.71
C SER A 64 -14.43 12.70 9.51
N ALA A 65 -15.38 13.32 8.78
CA ALA A 65 -15.07 14.11 7.61
C ALA A 65 -14.50 15.49 7.99
N GLY A 66 -15.15 16.19 8.91
CA GLY A 66 -14.67 17.46 9.44
C GLY A 66 -13.34 17.30 10.17
N LYS A 67 -13.15 16.22 10.95
CA LYS A 67 -11.86 15.92 11.57
C LYS A 67 -10.76 15.73 10.52
N ALA A 68 -11.02 14.99 9.46
CA ALA A 68 -10.06 14.80 8.38
C ALA A 68 -9.72 16.12 7.66
N ALA A 69 -10.73 16.96 7.41
CA ALA A 69 -10.54 18.29 6.84
C ALA A 69 -9.69 19.20 7.74
N GLN A 70 -9.96 19.21 9.05
CA GLN A 70 -9.22 20.00 10.03
C GLN A 70 -7.75 19.59 10.11
N VAL A 71 -7.49 18.28 10.20
CA VAL A 71 -6.13 17.75 10.43
C VAL A 71 -5.27 17.84 9.16
N ILE A 72 -5.84 17.58 7.98
CA ILE A 72 -5.08 17.54 6.72
C ILE A 72 -5.03 18.91 6.03
N GLY A 73 -6.10 19.69 6.11
CA GLY A 73 -6.17 21.01 5.48
C GLY A 73 -6.03 20.99 3.95
N GLY A 74 -5.63 22.12 3.38
CA GLY A 74 -5.25 22.23 1.96
C GLY A 74 -6.38 21.89 0.99
N ASN A 75 -6.04 21.23 -0.13
CA ASN A 75 -7.03 20.84 -1.13
C ASN A 75 -7.93 19.71 -0.63
N VAL A 76 -7.48 18.89 0.32
CA VAL A 76 -8.34 17.90 0.98
C VAL A 76 -9.51 18.58 1.70
N ALA A 77 -9.22 19.56 2.57
CA ALA A 77 -10.26 20.30 3.29
C ALA A 77 -11.23 21.03 2.36
N LYS A 78 -10.72 21.63 1.27
CA LYS A 78 -11.57 22.29 0.26
C LYS A 78 -12.56 21.33 -0.41
N ASN A 79 -12.15 20.10 -0.71
CA ASN A 79 -13.04 19.12 -1.34
C ASN A 79 -14.06 18.54 -0.36
N ILE A 80 -13.67 18.30 0.89
CA ILE A 80 -14.60 17.85 1.95
C ILE A 80 -15.62 18.96 2.28
N GLY A 81 -15.17 20.21 2.33
CA GLY A 81 -16.01 21.38 2.62
C GLY A 81 -16.65 22.02 1.39
N ASN A 82 -16.66 21.36 0.22
CA ASN A 82 -17.14 21.99 -1.02
C ASN A 82 -18.62 22.41 -0.86
N PRO A 83 -19.01 23.67 -1.12
CA PRO A 83 -20.40 24.12 -0.98
C PRO A 83 -21.34 23.42 -1.97
N ASN A 84 -20.84 22.99 -3.13
CA ASN A 84 -21.60 22.21 -4.08
C ASN A 84 -21.66 20.73 -3.63
N ALA A 85 -22.84 20.25 -3.27
CA ALA A 85 -23.06 18.88 -2.81
C ALA A 85 -22.62 17.82 -3.84
N ALA A 86 -22.75 18.09 -5.14
CA ALA A 86 -22.33 17.16 -6.19
C ALA A 86 -20.81 17.00 -6.31
N GLN A 87 -20.03 17.95 -5.78
CA GLN A 87 -18.57 17.93 -5.78
C GLN A 87 -17.98 17.64 -4.39
N ARG A 88 -18.82 17.66 -3.35
CA ARG A 88 -18.41 17.41 -1.97
C ARG A 88 -18.07 15.95 -1.77
N TRP A 89 -16.96 15.69 -1.11
CA TRP A 89 -16.60 14.32 -0.74
C TRP A 89 -17.43 13.84 0.45
N SER A 90 -18.23 12.79 0.24
CA SER A 90 -18.96 12.10 1.31
C SER A 90 -18.11 11.03 2.01
N ASN A 91 -17.28 10.31 1.25
CA ASN A 91 -16.44 9.24 1.79
C ASN A 91 -14.99 9.69 1.97
N THR A 92 -14.53 9.72 3.22
CA THR A 92 -13.17 10.13 3.59
C THR A 92 -12.22 8.97 3.93
N CYS A 93 -12.64 7.70 3.82
CA CYS A 93 -11.81 6.56 4.25
C CYS A 93 -10.46 6.49 3.50
N ALA A 94 -10.45 6.73 2.19
CA ALA A 94 -9.23 6.74 1.38
C ALA A 94 -8.27 7.87 1.80
N VAL A 95 -8.83 9.03 2.16
CA VAL A 95 -8.07 10.19 2.61
C VAL A 95 -7.50 9.96 4.00
N ARG A 96 -8.30 9.42 4.94
CA ARG A 96 -7.85 9.05 6.30
C ARG A 96 -6.74 8.00 6.23
N MET A 97 -6.89 6.98 5.39
CA MET A 97 -5.85 5.97 5.19
C MET A 97 -4.59 6.56 4.54
N SER A 98 -4.73 7.47 3.58
CA SER A 98 -3.59 8.18 3.00
C SER A 98 -2.82 9.00 4.04
N TYR A 99 -3.51 9.65 4.98
CA TYR A 99 -2.88 10.31 6.12
C TYR A 99 -2.12 9.33 7.00
N ILE A 100 -2.75 8.22 7.38
CA ILE A 100 -2.13 7.17 8.19
C ILE A 100 -0.83 6.66 7.54
N LEU A 101 -0.85 6.37 6.25
CA LEU A 101 0.32 5.93 5.49
C LEU A 101 1.43 6.99 5.47
N ASN A 102 1.09 8.23 5.14
CA ASN A 102 2.04 9.34 5.12
C ASN A 102 2.72 9.58 6.48
N GLN A 103 1.96 9.51 7.57
CA GLN A 103 2.44 9.74 8.93
C GLN A 103 3.19 8.55 9.52
N SER A 104 2.97 7.35 8.98
CA SER A 104 3.63 6.12 9.45
C SER A 104 4.91 5.78 8.68
N GLY A 105 5.23 6.56 7.63
CA GLY A 105 6.50 6.48 6.91
C GLY A 105 6.37 6.11 5.43
N LEU A 106 5.16 5.82 4.94
CA LEU A 106 4.92 5.55 3.53
C LEU A 106 4.55 6.84 2.79
N VAL A 107 5.53 7.42 2.10
CA VAL A 107 5.31 8.61 1.26
C VAL A 107 4.49 8.25 0.03
N ILE A 108 3.33 8.91 -0.11
CA ILE A 108 2.47 8.82 -1.30
C ILE A 108 2.95 9.85 -2.33
N PRO A 109 3.23 9.42 -3.59
CA PRO A 109 3.65 10.34 -4.64
C PRO A 109 2.48 11.14 -5.20
N THR A 110 2.78 12.23 -5.91
CA THR A 110 1.76 12.97 -6.68
C THR A 110 1.38 12.14 -7.89
N ILE A 111 0.09 11.83 -8.01
CA ILE A 111 -0.45 11.10 -9.16
C ILE A 111 -1.65 11.86 -9.71
N ALA A 112 -1.50 12.37 -10.95
CA ALA A 112 -2.51 13.17 -11.61
C ALA A 112 -3.87 12.46 -11.63
N GLY A 113 -4.91 13.18 -11.20
CA GLY A 113 -6.28 12.68 -11.15
C GLY A 113 -6.55 11.59 -10.10
N LYS A 114 -5.58 11.24 -9.24
CA LYS A 114 -5.72 10.22 -8.18
C LYS A 114 -5.40 10.74 -6.78
N THR A 115 -4.50 11.71 -6.68
CA THR A 115 -4.13 12.34 -5.41
C THR A 115 -4.39 13.84 -5.41
N VAL A 116 -4.65 14.40 -4.23
CA VAL A 116 -4.65 15.85 -3.99
C VAL A 116 -3.71 16.19 -2.83
N SER A 117 -3.31 17.45 -2.73
CA SER A 117 -2.40 17.91 -1.68
C SER A 117 -3.12 18.33 -0.39
N GLY A 118 -2.53 17.99 0.76
CA GLY A 118 -2.85 18.60 2.06
C GLY A 118 -2.12 19.94 2.26
N VAL A 119 -2.32 20.57 3.43
CA VAL A 119 -1.55 21.78 3.82
C VAL A 119 -0.08 21.45 4.10
N ASP A 120 0.19 20.22 4.52
CA ASP A 120 1.51 19.66 4.77
C ASP A 120 2.30 19.30 3.49
N LYS A 121 1.74 19.65 2.32
CA LYS A 121 2.28 19.37 0.97
C LYS A 121 2.37 17.87 0.63
N ARG A 122 1.84 16.97 1.46
CA ARG A 122 1.74 15.54 1.16
C ARG A 122 0.55 15.24 0.26
N GLN A 123 0.53 14.04 -0.29
CA GLN A 123 -0.45 13.61 -1.28
C GLN A 123 -1.43 12.59 -0.69
N TYR A 124 -2.69 12.71 -1.06
CA TYR A 124 -3.78 11.93 -0.49
C TYR A 124 -4.65 11.33 -1.59
N PHE A 125 -4.78 10.01 -1.61
CA PHE A 125 -5.80 9.36 -2.42
C PHE A 125 -7.18 9.68 -1.86
N PHE A 126 -8.11 9.96 -2.75
CA PHE A 126 -9.50 10.24 -2.40
C PHE A 126 -10.47 9.17 -2.93
N ARG A 127 -9.96 8.15 -3.63
CA ARG A 127 -10.73 6.98 -4.07
C ARG A 127 -10.09 5.72 -3.54
N VAL A 128 -10.90 4.87 -2.94
CA VAL A 128 -10.50 3.59 -2.37
C VAL A 128 -9.80 2.70 -3.41
N LYS A 129 -10.36 2.60 -4.62
CA LYS A 129 -9.77 1.81 -5.71
C LYS A 129 -8.33 2.18 -6.08
N ASP A 130 -7.98 3.47 -6.05
CA ASP A 130 -6.63 3.92 -6.40
C ASP A 130 -5.65 3.63 -5.27
N LEU A 131 -6.10 3.77 -4.03
CA LEU A 131 -5.32 3.41 -2.85
C LEU A 131 -4.96 1.92 -2.86
N ILE A 132 -5.92 1.05 -3.20
CA ILE A 132 -5.67 -0.40 -3.32
C ILE A 132 -4.63 -0.69 -4.38
N ALA A 133 -4.81 -0.15 -5.58
CA ALA A 133 -3.88 -0.36 -6.68
C ALA A 133 -2.46 0.09 -6.31
N PHE A 134 -2.34 1.20 -5.56
CA PHE A 134 -1.07 1.66 -5.02
C PHE A 134 -0.48 0.69 -3.99
N LEU A 135 -1.26 0.20 -3.02
CA LEU A 135 -0.76 -0.76 -2.03
C LEU A 135 -0.32 -2.09 -2.66
N GLN A 136 -1.07 -2.59 -3.65
CA GLN A 136 -0.72 -3.78 -4.43
C GLN A 136 0.60 -3.59 -5.18
N GLN A 137 0.79 -2.43 -5.82
CA GLN A 137 2.05 -2.11 -6.50
C GLN A 137 3.23 -2.04 -5.52
N ARG A 138 3.01 -1.57 -4.30
CA ARG A 138 4.07 -1.32 -3.31
C ARG A 138 4.44 -2.54 -2.49
N TRP A 139 3.47 -3.38 -2.14
CA TRP A 139 3.63 -4.46 -1.16
C TRP A 139 3.20 -5.84 -1.67
N GLY A 140 2.85 -5.94 -2.95
CA GLY A 140 2.31 -7.16 -3.54
C GLY A 140 0.85 -7.42 -3.15
N GLN A 141 0.39 -8.62 -3.50
CA GLN A 141 -0.99 -9.01 -3.26
C GLN A 141 -1.31 -9.09 -1.76
N PRO A 142 -2.50 -8.67 -1.33
CA PRO A 142 -2.97 -8.84 0.04
C PRO A 142 -3.26 -10.32 0.34
N GLU A 143 -3.31 -10.66 1.62
CA GLU A 143 -4.03 -11.84 2.08
C GLU A 143 -5.53 -11.60 1.87
N ILE A 144 -6.18 -12.41 1.05
CA ILE A 144 -7.61 -12.25 0.71
C ILE A 144 -8.41 -13.24 1.54
N VAL A 145 -9.38 -12.73 2.29
CA VAL A 145 -10.37 -13.53 3.02
C VAL A 145 -11.73 -13.31 2.38
N ASN A 146 -12.29 -14.36 1.77
CA ASN A 146 -13.61 -14.32 1.16
C ASN A 146 -14.70 -14.50 2.23
N ASN A 147 -15.77 -13.73 2.12
CA ASN A 147 -16.89 -13.70 3.08
C ASN A 147 -16.39 -13.68 4.54
N PRO A 148 -15.56 -12.68 4.93
CA PRO A 148 -14.84 -12.73 6.19
C PRO A 148 -15.83 -12.75 7.38
N PRO A 149 -15.75 -13.74 8.29
CA PRO A 149 -16.72 -13.92 9.37
C PRO A 149 -16.53 -12.89 10.48
N SER A 150 -17.51 -12.78 11.37
CA SER A 150 -17.40 -12.02 12.61
C SER A 150 -16.16 -12.45 13.41
N GLY A 151 -15.54 -11.48 14.11
CA GLY A 151 -14.28 -11.69 14.83
C GLY A 151 -13.04 -11.81 13.94
N GLY A 152 -13.16 -11.66 12.61
CA GLY A 152 -12.02 -11.54 11.69
C GLY A 152 -11.47 -12.86 11.16
N GLY A 153 -11.94 -14.02 11.65
CA GLY A 153 -11.55 -15.34 11.14
C GLY A 153 -10.03 -15.55 11.11
N SER A 154 -9.47 -15.80 9.92
CA SER A 154 -8.02 -15.98 9.73
C SER A 154 -7.18 -14.73 9.98
N LEU A 155 -7.81 -13.56 10.10
CA LEU A 155 -7.15 -12.31 10.46
C LEU A 155 -7.03 -12.13 11.98
N ALA A 156 -7.75 -12.90 12.80
CA ALA A 156 -7.71 -12.76 14.25
C ALA A 156 -6.25 -12.82 14.78
N GLY A 157 -5.91 -11.90 15.67
CA GLY A 157 -4.56 -11.72 16.19
C GLY A 157 -3.56 -11.04 15.24
N LYS A 158 -3.87 -10.89 13.95
CA LYS A 158 -3.01 -10.18 12.98
C LYS A 158 -3.26 -8.68 13.01
N LYS A 159 -2.18 -7.91 12.82
CA LYS A 159 -2.21 -6.44 12.82
C LYS A 159 -1.87 -5.92 11.43
N GLY A 160 -2.64 -4.96 10.94
CA GLY A 160 -2.37 -4.40 9.63
C GLY A 160 -3.46 -3.53 9.05
N ILE A 161 -3.37 -3.31 7.74
CA ILE A 161 -4.38 -2.63 6.94
C ILE A 161 -5.36 -3.67 6.44
N VAL A 162 -6.65 -3.42 6.61
CA VAL A 162 -7.72 -4.22 6.01
C VAL A 162 -8.56 -3.32 5.11
N LEU A 163 -8.84 -3.80 3.92
CA LEU A 163 -9.82 -3.22 3.03
C LEU A 163 -10.96 -4.21 2.82
N PHE A 164 -12.14 -3.81 3.27
CA PHE A 164 -13.39 -4.50 3.02
C PHE A 164 -13.97 -4.07 1.67
N GLU A 165 -14.31 -5.03 0.83
CA GLU A 165 -15.16 -4.84 -0.34
C GLU A 165 -16.58 -5.20 0.05
N VAL A 166 -17.45 -4.20 0.09
CA VAL A 166 -18.80 -4.31 0.64
C VAL A 166 -19.81 -4.12 -0.47
N SER A 167 -20.67 -5.12 -0.64
CA SER A 167 -21.80 -5.10 -1.57
C SER A 167 -23.03 -4.47 -0.92
N GLY A 168 -23.81 -3.77 -1.74
CA GLY A 168 -25.07 -3.13 -1.33
C GLY A 168 -24.96 -1.67 -0.91
N TRP A 169 -23.75 -1.10 -0.90
CA TRP A 169 -23.55 0.33 -0.67
C TRP A 169 -23.74 1.12 -1.97
N SER A 170 -24.43 2.26 -1.89
CA SER A 170 -24.68 3.14 -3.04
C SER A 170 -23.60 4.22 -3.20
N ASP A 171 -22.85 4.50 -2.14
CA ASP A 171 -21.91 5.61 -2.04
C ASP A 171 -20.43 5.17 -2.09
N ALA A 172 -20.15 3.88 -1.82
CA ALA A 172 -18.80 3.33 -1.97
C ALA A 172 -18.81 1.83 -2.29
N ALA A 173 -17.70 1.34 -2.84
CA ALA A 173 -17.50 -0.09 -3.10
C ALA A 173 -16.85 -0.84 -1.92
N GLY A 174 -16.64 -0.17 -0.77
CA GLY A 174 -15.92 -0.75 0.36
C GLY A 174 -15.40 0.26 1.38
N HIS A 175 -14.62 -0.24 2.35
CA HIS A 175 -14.05 0.51 3.48
C HIS A 175 -12.59 0.14 3.74
N ALA A 176 -11.73 1.13 3.94
CA ALA A 176 -10.32 0.93 4.30
C ALA A 176 -10.09 1.28 5.77
N THR A 177 -9.53 0.36 6.55
CA THR A 177 -9.24 0.57 7.96
C THR A 177 -7.95 -0.12 8.45
N LEU A 178 -7.55 0.14 9.68
CA LEU A 178 -6.52 -0.61 10.40
C LEU A 178 -7.21 -1.59 11.34
N TYR A 179 -6.72 -2.81 11.37
CA TYR A 179 -7.17 -3.87 12.26
C TYR A 179 -6.03 -4.24 13.22
N ASN A 180 -6.31 -4.32 14.52
CA ASN A 180 -5.31 -4.58 15.56
C ASN A 180 -5.25 -6.06 16.02
N GLY A 181 -5.96 -6.95 15.34
CA GLY A 181 -6.08 -8.36 15.71
C GLY A 181 -7.35 -8.68 16.51
N SER A 182 -8.09 -7.66 16.98
CA SER A 182 -9.38 -7.84 17.64
C SER A 182 -10.46 -6.87 17.12
N GLY A 183 -10.09 -5.63 16.81
CA GLY A 183 -11.00 -4.61 16.30
C GLY A 183 -10.32 -3.61 15.35
N CYS A 184 -11.14 -2.76 14.76
CA CYS A 184 -10.70 -1.73 13.82
C CYS A 184 -10.61 -0.38 14.54
N TYR A 185 -9.73 0.51 14.07
CA TYR A 185 -9.61 1.83 14.71
C TYR A 185 -10.88 2.69 14.55
N ASP A 186 -11.67 2.43 13.51
CA ASP A 186 -12.97 3.02 13.28
C ASP A 186 -14.08 1.96 13.37
N HIS A 187 -14.38 1.27 12.27
CA HIS A 187 -15.43 0.26 12.17
C HIS A 187 -14.94 -0.91 11.33
N CYS A 188 -15.11 -2.13 11.84
CA CYS A 188 -14.86 -3.34 11.05
C CYS A 188 -16.13 -3.72 10.31
N TYR A 189 -16.01 -4.01 9.01
CA TYR A 189 -17.12 -4.51 8.19
C TYR A 189 -16.94 -6.00 7.93
N PHE A 190 -16.79 -6.79 9.00
CA PHE A 190 -16.87 -8.24 8.92
C PHE A 190 -18.34 -8.67 8.75
N ASN A 191 -18.60 -9.86 8.19
CA ASN A 191 -19.98 -10.33 8.08
C ASN A 191 -20.51 -10.70 9.47
N GLU A 192 -21.54 -9.98 9.90
CA GLU A 192 -22.25 -10.20 11.16
C GLU A 192 -23.71 -10.61 10.87
N PRO A 193 -24.33 -11.49 11.67
CA PRO A 193 -25.67 -12.00 11.40
C PRO A 193 -26.74 -10.89 11.30
N GLU A 194 -26.58 -9.80 12.05
CA GLU A 194 -27.53 -8.69 12.12
C GLU A 194 -27.20 -7.54 11.15
N ALA A 195 -26.06 -7.61 10.45
CA ALA A 195 -25.62 -6.55 9.54
C ALA A 195 -26.51 -6.48 8.28
N ARG A 196 -26.87 -5.25 7.89
CA ARG A 196 -27.59 -4.97 6.62
C ARG A 196 -26.66 -4.77 5.42
N TYR A 197 -25.42 -5.19 5.55
CA TYR A 197 -24.40 -5.14 4.50
C TYR A 197 -23.81 -6.54 4.30
N ARG A 198 -23.26 -6.80 3.12
CA ARG A 198 -22.52 -8.03 2.85
C ARG A 198 -21.11 -7.68 2.40
N THR A 199 -20.13 -8.19 3.12
CA THR A 199 -18.72 -8.06 2.75
C THR A 199 -18.30 -9.29 1.97
N ASP A 200 -17.93 -9.10 0.71
CA ASP A 200 -17.54 -10.19 -0.17
C ASP A 200 -16.08 -10.59 0.06
N ARG A 201 -15.21 -9.60 0.28
CA ARG A 201 -13.77 -9.80 0.48
C ARG A 201 -13.18 -8.84 1.51
N ALA A 202 -12.25 -9.35 2.32
CA ALA A 202 -11.30 -8.55 3.06
C ALA A 202 -9.90 -8.72 2.46
N ASN A 203 -9.29 -7.63 2.02
CA ASN A 203 -7.93 -7.56 1.51
C ASN A 203 -7.02 -7.05 2.64
N PHE A 204 -6.12 -7.90 3.12
CA PHE A 204 -5.30 -7.62 4.29
C PHE A 204 -3.80 -7.52 3.98
N TRP A 205 -3.15 -6.45 4.46
CA TRP A 205 -1.70 -6.33 4.50
C TRP A 205 -1.24 -6.24 5.95
N SER A 206 -0.51 -7.26 6.41
CA SER A 206 0.12 -7.23 7.72
C SER A 206 1.14 -6.08 7.80
N LEU A 207 1.12 -5.36 8.93
CA LEU A 207 2.10 -4.35 9.28
C LEU A 207 2.94 -4.86 10.47
N PRO A 208 4.28 -4.68 10.44
CA PRO A 208 5.17 -5.12 11.51
C PRO A 208 5.00 -4.31 12.79
#